data_AF-F2KF18-F1
#
_entry.id   AF-F2KF18-F1
#
_cell.length_a   1.000
_cell.length_b   1.000
_cell.length_c   1.000
_cell.angle_alpha   90.00
_cell.angle_beta   90.00
_cell.angle_gamma   90.00
#
_symmetry.space_group_name_H-M   'P 1'
#
loop_
_entity.id
_entity.type
_entity.pdbx_description
1 polymer ?
#
loop_
_entity_poly.entity_id
_entity_poly.type
_entity_poly.pdbx_seq_one_letter_code
_entity_poly.pdbx_strand_id
1 'polypeptide(L)'
;MKISTVPQLSSLSQSSHVARLPADAGNTAADFFFAWKQGVALAGYVYFGDGSKAGFNKACCRWDLRPIMRMIDKNFEVLSTQERTFLAALVSFHDTGKGGELLRQAGVKGLADLGLLEAEQRDVIASLVMHYHGW
;
A
#
# COMPACT_ATOMS: atom_id res chain seq x y z
N MET A 1 -2.19 42.48 -29.93
CA MET A 1 -1.37 42.08 -28.77
C MET A 1 -1.84 42.85 -27.54
N LYS A 2 -2.56 42.20 -26.64
CA LYS A 2 -2.82 42.68 -25.27
C LYS A 2 -2.43 41.53 -24.35
N ILE A 3 -1.44 41.78 -23.50
CA ILE A 3 -0.86 40.80 -22.58
C ILE A 3 -1.76 40.78 -21.34
N SER A 4 -2.47 39.67 -21.14
CA SER A 4 -3.22 39.43 -19.91
C SER A 4 -2.26 38.93 -18.85
N THR A 5 -2.01 39.77 -17.84
CA THR A 5 -1.23 39.44 -16.66
C THR A 5 -2.02 38.47 -15.78
N VAL A 6 -1.46 37.28 -15.57
CA VAL A 6 -1.96 36.25 -14.64
C VAL A 6 -1.85 36.78 -13.20
N PRO A 7 -2.90 36.70 -12.36
CA PRO A 7 -2.74 37.03 -10.95
C PRO A 7 -1.98 35.90 -10.24
N GLN A 8 -0.86 36.28 -9.63
CA GLN A 8 -0.07 35.47 -8.70
C GLN A 8 -0.93 34.90 -7.57
N LEU A 9 -0.75 33.60 -7.29
CA LEU A 9 -1.29 32.87 -6.13
C LEU A 9 -0.57 33.23 -4.81
N SER A 10 -0.10 34.48 -4.67
CA SER A 10 0.73 34.93 -3.56
C SER A 10 -0.07 35.75 -2.55
N SER A 11 -1.25 35.26 -2.12
CA SER A 11 -1.94 35.82 -0.95
C SER A 11 -3.15 34.96 -0.56
N LEU A 12 -2.92 33.87 0.16
CA LEU A 12 -3.89 33.43 1.15
C LEU A 12 -3.17 33.35 2.49
N SER A 13 -3.48 34.36 3.29
CA SER A 13 -3.12 34.55 4.69
C SER A 13 -3.21 33.26 5.48
N GLN A 14 -2.37 33.21 6.51
CA GLN A 14 -2.43 32.29 7.64
C GLN A 14 -3.87 32.14 8.16
N SER A 15 -4.58 31.14 7.67
CA SER A 15 -5.74 30.59 8.35
C SER A 15 -5.22 29.60 9.37
N SER A 16 -5.28 30.00 10.63
CA SER A 16 -5.10 29.17 11.80
C SER A 16 -6.16 28.07 11.84
N HIS A 17 -6.00 27.04 11.02
CA HIS A 17 -6.56 25.72 11.27
C HIS A 17 -5.47 24.87 11.91
N VAL A 18 -5.25 25.14 13.20
CA VAL A 18 -4.86 24.08 14.14
C VAL A 18 -6.12 23.20 14.30
N ALA A 19 -6.50 22.50 13.23
CA ALA A 19 -7.38 21.37 13.31
C ALA A 19 -6.48 20.22 13.78
N ARG A 20 -6.44 20.04 15.10
CA ARG A 20 -5.98 18.84 15.82
C ARG A 20 -5.59 17.71 14.86
N LEU A 21 -4.29 17.49 14.68
CA LEU A 21 -3.83 16.13 14.42
C LEU A 21 -4.44 15.28 15.54
N PRO A 22 -5.20 14.22 15.25
CA PRO A 22 -5.85 13.44 16.28
C PRO A 22 -4.78 13.00 17.28
N ALA A 23 -5.11 13.10 18.56
CA ALA A 23 -4.28 12.74 19.71
C ALA A 23 -4.09 11.21 19.82
N ASP A 24 -3.89 10.56 18.68
CA ASP A 24 -3.61 9.16 18.51
C ASP A 24 -2.47 9.07 17.49
N ALA A 25 -1.29 9.57 17.88
CA ALA A 25 -0.06 9.03 17.33
C ALA A 25 0.08 7.60 17.87
N GLY A 26 -0.86 6.74 17.48
CA GLY A 26 -0.79 5.30 17.62
C GLY A 26 0.56 4.87 17.07
N ASN A 27 1.12 3.83 17.67
CA ASN A 27 2.44 3.34 17.30
C ASN A 27 2.44 3.04 15.79
N THR A 28 3.00 3.94 14.97
CA THR A 28 2.96 3.88 13.51
C THR A 28 3.50 2.55 12.97
N ALA A 29 4.41 1.91 13.71
CA ALA A 29 4.90 0.58 13.41
C ALA A 29 3.87 -0.53 13.69
N ALA A 30 3.14 -0.43 14.80
CA ALA A 30 2.05 -1.35 15.12
C ALA A 30 0.88 -1.19 14.15
N ASP A 31 0.49 0.04 13.81
CA ASP A 31 -0.61 0.30 12.87
C ASP A 31 -0.26 -0.15 11.45
N PHE A 32 0.97 0.10 11.01
CA PHE A 32 1.49 -0.45 9.76
C PHE A 32 1.46 -1.98 9.78
N PHE A 33 1.95 -2.62 10.85
CA PHE A 33 1.95 -4.07 10.93
C PHE A 33 0.53 -4.65 10.95
N PHE A 34 -0.40 -4.00 11.64
CA PHE A 34 -1.81 -4.38 11.66
C PHE A 34 -2.42 -4.33 10.26
N ALA A 35 -2.20 -3.24 9.52
CA ALA A 35 -2.61 -3.12 8.12
C ALA A 35 -1.91 -4.14 7.22
N TRP A 36 -0.61 -4.36 7.42
CA TRP A 36 0.18 -5.34 6.66
C TRP A 36 -0.34 -6.76 6.85
N LYS A 37 -0.59 -7.16 8.09
CA LYS A 37 -1.11 -8.49 8.42
C LYS A 37 -2.51 -8.72 7.83
N GLN A 38 -3.36 -7.69 7.82
CA GLN A 38 -4.65 -7.74 7.11
C GLN A 38 -4.46 -7.89 5.59
N GLY A 39 -3.55 -7.11 5.00
CA GLY A 39 -3.23 -7.23 3.57
C GLY A 39 -2.75 -8.63 3.18
N VAL A 40 -1.87 -9.22 3.98
CA VAL A 40 -1.40 -10.60 3.80
C VAL A 40 -2.54 -11.62 3.92
N ALA A 41 -3.50 -11.40 4.83
CA ALA A 41 -4.67 -12.27 4.94
C ALA A 41 -5.53 -12.24 3.67
N LEU A 42 -5.79 -11.04 3.14
CA LEU A 42 -6.59 -10.83 1.93
C LEU A 42 -5.89 -11.33 0.66
N ALA A 43 -4.58 -11.12 0.54
CA ALA A 43 -3.80 -11.58 -0.61
C ALA A 43 -3.49 -13.08 -0.57
N GLY A 44 -3.54 -13.68 0.63
CA GLY A 44 -3.22 -15.08 0.87
C GLY A 44 -1.82 -15.25 1.46
N TYR A 45 -1.75 -15.87 2.64
CA TYR A 45 -0.50 -16.12 3.37
C TYR A 45 0.51 -16.98 2.60
N VAL A 46 0.10 -17.71 1.56
CA VAL A 46 0.99 -18.51 0.70
C VAL A 46 2.07 -17.69 -0.01
N TYR A 47 1.85 -16.37 -0.14
CA TYR A 47 2.78 -15.44 -0.76
C TYR A 47 3.71 -14.74 0.24
N PHE A 48 3.60 -15.01 1.54
CA PHE A 48 4.31 -14.25 2.58
C PHE A 48 4.87 -15.15 3.69
N GLY A 49 5.94 -14.69 4.33
CA GLY A 49 6.58 -15.38 5.45
C GLY A 49 7.14 -16.74 5.05
N ASP A 50 6.64 -17.80 5.69
CA ASP A 50 6.95 -19.19 5.35
C ASP A 50 5.91 -19.86 4.43
N GLY A 51 4.89 -19.10 3.99
CA GLY A 51 3.82 -19.58 3.13
C GLY A 51 2.74 -20.38 3.86
N SER A 52 2.81 -20.49 5.20
CA SER A 52 1.91 -21.31 6.00
C SER A 52 0.93 -20.50 6.82
N LYS A 53 -0.27 -21.05 7.05
CA LYS A 53 -1.26 -20.47 7.96
C LYS A 53 -0.74 -20.37 9.40
N ALA A 54 0.08 -21.33 9.82
CA ALA A 54 0.67 -21.35 11.16
C ALA A 54 1.68 -20.21 11.34
N GLY A 55 2.55 -19.97 10.36
CA GLY A 55 3.47 -18.83 10.33
C GLY A 55 2.72 -17.51 10.33
N PHE A 56 1.68 -17.38 9.49
CA PHE A 56 0.82 -16.20 9.48
C PHE A 56 0.20 -15.88 10.85
N ASN A 57 -0.35 -16.88 11.53
CA ASN A 57 -0.96 -16.68 12.85
C ASN A 57 0.07 -16.24 13.90
N LYS A 58 1.28 -16.82 13.87
CA LYS A 58 2.36 -16.54 14.82
C LYS A 58 3.12 -15.25 14.55
N ALA A 59 3.04 -14.69 13.35
CA ALA A 59 3.73 -13.46 12.98
C ALA A 59 3.42 -12.33 13.97
N CYS A 60 4.47 -11.69 14.48
CA CYS A 60 4.41 -10.61 15.46
C CYS A 60 4.97 -9.29 14.94
N CYS A 61 5.60 -9.30 13.76
CA CYS A 61 6.05 -8.09 13.07
C CYS A 61 6.03 -8.26 11.54
N ARG A 62 6.22 -7.15 10.80
CA ARG A 62 6.21 -7.15 9.32
C ARG A 62 7.26 -8.08 8.72
N TRP A 63 8.39 -8.27 9.40
CA TRP A 63 9.51 -9.10 8.94
C TRP A 63 9.17 -10.59 8.86
N ASP A 64 8.22 -11.04 9.69
CA ASP A 64 7.72 -12.42 9.68
C ASP A 64 6.85 -12.70 8.45
N LEU A 65 6.32 -11.65 7.83
CA LEU A 65 5.41 -11.70 6.69
C LEU A 65 6.03 -11.01 5.47
N ARG A 66 7.34 -11.20 5.27
CA ARG A 66 8.02 -10.74 4.05
C ARG A 66 7.45 -11.45 2.82
N PRO A 67 7.28 -10.77 1.67
CA PRO A 67 6.86 -11.41 0.43
C PRO A 67 7.82 -12.54 0.00
N ILE A 68 7.28 -13.67 -0.45
CA ILE A 68 8.03 -14.80 -1.00
C ILE A 68 8.09 -14.65 -2.52
N MET A 69 9.07 -13.91 -3.03
CA MET A 69 9.16 -13.57 -4.47
C MET A 69 9.06 -14.78 -5.39
N ARG A 70 9.72 -15.89 -5.04
CA ARG A 70 9.63 -17.14 -5.81
C ARG A 70 8.19 -17.65 -5.97
N MET A 71 7.37 -17.54 -4.92
CA MET A 71 5.97 -17.96 -4.96
C MET A 71 5.10 -16.96 -5.73
N ILE A 72 5.40 -15.67 -5.59
CA ILE A 72 4.69 -14.62 -6.33
C ILE A 72 4.97 -14.77 -7.82
N ASP A 73 6.23 -14.76 -8.25
CA ASP A 73 6.61 -14.87 -9.67
C ASP A 73 6.04 -16.13 -10.33
N LYS A 74 6.01 -17.26 -9.60
CA LYS A 74 5.46 -18.52 -10.11
C LYS A 74 3.95 -18.46 -10.40
N ASN A 75 3.19 -17.72 -9.60
CA ASN A 75 1.72 -17.75 -9.65
C ASN A 75 1.11 -16.46 -10.18
N PHE A 76 1.90 -15.40 -10.37
CA PHE A 76 1.38 -14.07 -10.67
C PHE A 76 0.49 -14.03 -11.92
N GLU A 77 0.85 -14.76 -12.98
CA GLU A 77 0.11 -14.74 -14.24
C GLU A 77 -1.25 -15.44 -14.18
N VAL A 78 -1.43 -16.39 -13.26
CA VAL A 78 -2.71 -17.12 -13.10
C VAL A 78 -3.68 -16.41 -12.17
N LEU A 79 -3.23 -15.37 -11.46
CA LEU A 79 -4.07 -14.50 -10.65
C LEU A 79 -4.95 -13.60 -11.52
N SER A 80 -6.13 -13.26 -11.02
CA SER A 80 -6.97 -12.22 -11.62
C SER A 80 -6.26 -10.86 -11.63
N THR A 81 -6.72 -9.93 -12.47
CA THR A 81 -6.17 -8.57 -12.52
C THR A 81 -6.26 -7.85 -11.18
N GLN A 82 -7.35 -8.03 -10.44
CA GLN A 82 -7.55 -7.44 -9.12
C GLN A 82 -6.54 -8.01 -8.10
N GLU A 83 -6.40 -9.34 -8.02
CA GLU A 83 -5.44 -10.00 -7.13
C GLU A 83 -4.00 -9.59 -7.46
N ARG A 84 -3.63 -9.54 -8.75
CA ARG A 84 -2.32 -9.06 -9.19
C ARG A 84 -2.05 -7.64 -8.73
N THR A 85 -3.02 -6.75 -8.93
CA THR A 85 -2.91 -5.34 -8.55
C THR A 85 -2.72 -5.20 -7.05
N PHE A 86 -3.51 -5.91 -6.25
CA PHE A 86 -3.41 -5.86 -4.80
C PHE A 86 -2.09 -6.43 -4.29
N LEU A 87 -1.70 -7.63 -4.77
CA LEU A 87 -0.46 -8.28 -4.39
C LEU A 87 0.75 -7.42 -4.78
N ALA A 88 0.76 -6.84 -5.97
CA ALA A 88 1.82 -5.95 -6.43
C ALA A 88 1.91 -4.67 -5.59
N ALA A 89 0.77 -4.09 -5.21
CA ALA A 89 0.72 -2.94 -4.31
C ALA A 89 1.31 -3.28 -2.94
N LEU A 90 0.98 -4.44 -2.34
CA LEU A 90 1.62 -4.89 -1.10
C LEU A 90 3.14 -5.04 -1.25
N VAL A 91 3.60 -5.70 -2.32
CA VAL A 91 5.04 -5.87 -2.57
C VAL A 91 5.74 -4.51 -2.66
N SER A 92 5.11 -3.48 -3.20
CA SER A 92 5.70 -2.13 -3.34
C SER A 92 6.07 -1.45 -2.02
N PHE A 93 5.40 -1.80 -0.91
CA PHE A 93 5.76 -1.29 0.42
C PHE A 93 7.02 -1.98 0.97
N HIS A 94 7.31 -3.21 0.54
CA HIS A 94 8.52 -3.96 0.90
C HIS A 94 9.69 -3.63 -0.03
N ASP A 95 9.45 -3.65 -1.35
CA ASP A 95 10.41 -3.40 -2.40
C ASP A 95 9.73 -2.58 -3.51
N THR A 96 10.06 -1.29 -3.56
CA THR A 96 9.46 -0.34 -4.49
C THR A 96 9.78 -0.67 -5.96
N GLY A 97 10.97 -1.21 -6.24
CA GLY A 97 11.39 -1.59 -7.58
C GLY A 97 10.61 -2.78 -8.09
N LYS A 98 10.63 -3.88 -7.33
CA LYS A 98 9.93 -5.12 -7.69
C LYS A 98 8.41 -4.94 -7.66
N GLY A 99 7.88 -4.21 -6.69
CA GLY A 99 6.45 -3.86 -6.64
C GLY A 99 6.03 -3.05 -7.86
N GLY A 100 6.85 -2.08 -8.28
CA GLY A 100 6.61 -1.29 -9.49
C GLY A 100 6.61 -2.13 -10.77
N GLU A 101 7.49 -3.11 -10.88
CA GLU A 101 7.48 -4.09 -11.98
C GLU A 101 6.19 -4.90 -12.03
N LEU A 102 5.77 -5.45 -10.89
CA LEU A 102 4.54 -6.24 -10.80
C LEU A 102 3.29 -5.40 -11.08
N LEU A 103 3.25 -4.14 -10.63
CA LEU A 103 2.15 -3.21 -10.93
C LEU A 103 2.04 -2.96 -12.44
N ARG A 104 3.17 -2.73 -13.13
CA ARG A 104 3.17 -2.59 -14.60
C ARG A 104 2.72 -3.87 -15.29
N GLN A 105 3.15 -5.03 -14.81
CA GLN A 105 2.72 -6.33 -15.34
C GLN A 105 1.21 -6.59 -15.10
N ALA A 106 0.65 -6.04 -14.01
CA ALA A 106 -0.78 -6.04 -13.72
C ALA A 106 -1.58 -5.03 -14.58
N GLY A 107 -0.91 -4.19 -15.36
CA GLY A 107 -1.54 -3.18 -16.21
C GLY A 107 -1.86 -1.86 -15.50
N VAL A 108 -1.35 -1.66 -14.28
CA VAL A 108 -1.51 -0.40 -13.53
C VAL A 108 -0.68 0.70 -14.17
N LYS A 109 -1.34 1.81 -14.51
CA LYS A 109 -0.75 3.01 -15.11
C LYS A 109 -0.66 4.15 -14.10
N GLY A 110 -1.53 4.17 -13.09
CA GLY A 110 -1.50 5.16 -12.03
C GLY A 110 -2.43 4.83 -10.86
N LEU A 111 -2.48 5.74 -9.87
CA LEU A 111 -3.23 5.52 -8.63
C LEU A 111 -4.73 5.30 -8.82
N ALA A 112 -5.33 5.88 -9.87
CA ALA A 112 -6.74 5.68 -10.17
C ALA A 112 -7.10 4.22 -10.49
N ASP A 113 -6.15 3.44 -10.99
CA ASP A 113 -6.37 2.02 -11.30
C ASP A 113 -6.50 1.16 -10.03
N LEU A 114 -6.04 1.65 -8.87
CA LEU A 114 -6.31 1.03 -7.57
C LEU A 114 -7.79 1.11 -7.18
N GLY A 115 -8.59 1.92 -7.89
CA GLY A 115 -10.05 1.95 -7.75
C GLY A 115 -10.74 0.63 -8.14
N LEU A 116 -10.04 -0.27 -8.86
CA LEU A 116 -10.52 -1.61 -9.22
C LEU A 116 -10.44 -2.62 -8.06
N LEU A 117 -9.73 -2.25 -6.98
CA LEU A 117 -9.64 -3.07 -5.78
C LEU A 117 -10.95 -3.04 -4.98
N GLU A 118 -11.23 -4.14 -4.28
CA GLU A 118 -12.34 -4.19 -3.33
C GLU A 118 -12.18 -3.14 -2.23
N ALA A 119 -13.29 -2.76 -1.59
CA ALA A 119 -13.29 -1.73 -0.54
C ALA A 119 -12.26 -2.06 0.57
N GLU A 120 -12.27 -3.29 1.07
CA GLU A 120 -11.35 -3.75 2.13
C GLU A 120 -9.87 -3.69 1.69
N GLN A 121 -9.58 -4.03 0.43
CA GLN A 121 -8.23 -3.93 -0.14
C GLN A 121 -7.78 -2.46 -0.21
N ARG A 122 -8.66 -1.54 -0.61
CA ARG A 122 -8.36 -0.11 -0.66
C ARG A 122 -8.11 0.46 0.74
N ASP A 123 -8.88 0.04 1.74
CA ASP A 123 -8.69 0.45 3.13
C ASP A 123 -7.35 -0.02 3.68
N VAL A 124 -6.92 -1.24 3.34
CA VAL A 124 -5.59 -1.74 3.65
C VAL A 124 -4.50 -0.88 2.99
N ILE A 125 -4.58 -0.64 1.68
CA ILE A 125 -3.56 0.16 0.97
C ILE A 125 -3.50 1.58 1.55
N ALA A 126 -4.66 2.22 1.80
CA ALA A 126 -4.71 3.54 2.41
C ALA A 126 -4.07 3.54 3.81
N SER A 127 -4.39 2.53 4.63
CA SER A 127 -3.79 2.38 5.97
C SER A 127 -2.28 2.16 5.89
N LEU A 128 -1.79 1.39 4.92
CA LEU A 128 -0.35 1.21 4.71
C LEU A 128 0.33 2.51 4.30
N VAL A 129 -0.27 3.32 3.42
CA VAL A 129 0.25 4.65 3.05
C VAL A 129 0.30 5.58 4.27
N MET A 130 -0.78 5.65 5.05
CA MET A 130 -0.88 6.54 6.22
C MET A 130 0.15 6.23 7.31
N HIS A 131 0.50 4.95 7.47
CA HIS A 131 1.44 4.49 8.50
C HIS A 131 2.79 4.08 7.92
N TYR A 132 3.10 4.43 6.68
CA TYR A 132 4.38 4.05 6.07
C TYR A 132 5.52 4.81 6.73
N HIS A 133 6.49 4.06 7.25
CA HIS A 133 7.68 4.60 7.92
C HIS A 133 8.94 3.83 7.48
N GLY A 134 8.92 3.33 6.24
CA GLY A 134 9.95 2.46 5.68
C GLY A 134 9.67 0.98 5.97
N TRP A 135 10.19 0.14 5.08
CA TRP A 135 10.26 -1.30 5.30
C TRP A 135 11.41 -1.65 6.25
#